data_AF-A0A9X8DKK1-F1
#
_entry.id   AF-A0A9X8DKK1-F1
#
_cell.length_a   1.000
_cell.length_b   1.000
_cell.length_c   1.000
_cell.angle_alpha   90.00
_cell.angle_beta   90.00
_cell.angle_gamma   90.00
#
_symmetry.space_group_name_H-M   'P 1'
#
loop_
_entity.id
_entity.type
_entity.pdbx_description
1 polymer ?
#
loop_
_entity_poly.entity_id
_entity_poly.type
_entity_poly.pdbx_seq_one_letter_code
_entity_poly.pdbx_strand_id
1 'polypeptide(L)'
;NDALRKLIQAHPATKDLNANNARLTALNAAFERLHIPSLSLGEGAPAPLGLGVNHLIVKPESADPHIHLSTFHEIPHAHHMDICKPPTPTDPRYTLVREFIATHVPPSQRHDDDKTGEVVV
;
A
#
# COMPACT_ATOMS: atom_id res chain seq x y z
N ASN A 1 19.57 -9.71 -13.67
CA ASN A 1 19.74 -11.17 -13.77
C ASN A 1 18.44 -11.78 -14.24
N ASP A 2 18.39 -12.28 -15.48
CA ASP A 2 17.15 -12.75 -16.13
C ASP A 2 16.62 -14.08 -15.56
N ALA A 3 17.48 -14.93 -15.01
CA ALA A 3 17.08 -16.18 -14.39
C ALA A 3 16.27 -15.94 -13.12
N LEU A 4 16.69 -14.97 -12.30
CA LEU A 4 15.97 -14.57 -11.09
C LEU A 4 14.59 -13.96 -11.43
N ARG A 5 14.52 -13.15 -12.50
CA ARG A 5 13.25 -12.61 -13.01
C ARG A 5 12.30 -13.71 -13.47
N LYS A 6 12.79 -14.69 -14.26
CA LYS A 6 11.99 -15.83 -14.72
C LYS A 6 11.49 -16.68 -13.56
N LEU A 7 12.31 -16.91 -12.54
CA LEU A 7 11.92 -17.65 -11.34
C LEU A 7 10.80 -16.94 -10.56
N ILE A 8 10.93 -15.63 -10.34
CA ILE A 8 9.91 -14.82 -9.67
C ILE A 8 8.61 -14.79 -10.48
N GLN A 9 8.67 -14.66 -11.81
CA GLN A 9 7.51 -14.64 -12.70
C GLN A 9 6.81 -16.00 -12.88
N ALA A 10 7.51 -17.11 -12.57
CA ALA A 10 6.93 -18.45 -12.65
C ALA A 10 5.94 -18.74 -11.51
N HIS A 11 5.95 -17.94 -10.44
CA HIS A 11 5.03 -18.15 -9.33
C HIS A 11 3.61 -17.68 -9.71
N PRO A 12 2.56 -18.51 -9.55
CA PRO A 12 1.19 -18.14 -9.93
C PRO A 12 0.71 -16.82 -9.30
N ALA A 13 1.14 -16.52 -8.08
CA ALA A 13 0.76 -15.29 -7.38
C ALA A 13 1.35 -13.99 -7.99
N THR A 14 2.43 -14.08 -8.75
CA THR A 14 3.11 -12.92 -9.37
C THR A 14 2.92 -12.86 -10.88
N LYS A 15 2.33 -13.91 -11.49
CA LYS A 15 2.06 -14.01 -12.93
C LYS A 15 1.34 -12.77 -13.47
N ASP A 16 0.36 -12.27 -12.71
CA ASP A 16 -0.45 -11.12 -13.10
C ASP A 16 0.10 -9.78 -12.59
N LEU A 17 1.17 -9.80 -11.78
CA LEU A 17 1.78 -8.62 -11.17
C LEU A 17 2.96 -8.12 -12.01
N ASN A 18 2.68 -7.74 -13.26
CA ASN A 18 3.68 -7.14 -14.14
C ASN A 18 3.09 -5.97 -14.95
N ALA A 19 3.94 -4.97 -15.24
CA ALA A 19 3.51 -3.71 -15.86
C ALA A 19 2.87 -3.87 -17.26
N ASN A 20 3.17 -4.96 -17.97
CA ASN A 20 2.66 -5.23 -19.32
C ASN A 20 1.45 -6.17 -19.31
N ASN A 21 0.82 -6.40 -18.17
CA ASN A 21 -0.33 -7.26 -18.05
C ASN A 21 -1.62 -6.51 -18.42
N ALA A 22 -2.24 -6.88 -19.55
CA ALA A 22 -3.47 -6.24 -20.03
C ALA A 22 -4.64 -6.29 -19.03
N ARG A 23 -4.72 -7.34 -18.21
CA ARG A 23 -5.74 -7.46 -17.15
C ARG A 23 -5.50 -6.43 -16.05
N LEU A 24 -4.25 -6.19 -15.66
CA LEU A 24 -3.90 -5.17 -14.67
C LEU A 24 -4.21 -3.77 -15.20
N THR A 25 -3.88 -3.48 -16.46
CA THR A 25 -4.25 -2.21 -17.12
C THR A 25 -5.77 -2.00 -17.13
N ALA A 26 -6.54 -3.02 -17.51
CA ALA A 26 -8.00 -2.94 -17.52
C ALA A 26 -8.59 -2.75 -16.11
N LEU A 27 -7.99 -3.37 -15.10
CA LEU A 27 -8.37 -3.22 -13.70
C LEU A 27 -8.11 -1.80 -13.20
N ASN A 28 -6.94 -1.23 -13.46
CA ASN A 28 -6.61 0.14 -13.07
C ASN A 28 -7.58 1.15 -13.71
N ALA A 29 -7.88 1.00 -15.00
CA ALA A 29 -8.87 1.84 -15.68
C ALA A 29 -10.28 1.66 -15.09
N ALA A 30 -10.65 0.44 -14.67
CA ALA A 30 -11.93 0.20 -13.99
C ALA A 30 -11.99 0.86 -12.62
N PHE A 31 -10.91 0.80 -11.86
CA PHE A 31 -10.79 1.46 -10.56
C PHE A 31 -10.91 2.99 -10.69
N GLU A 32 -10.21 3.60 -11.65
CA GLU A 32 -10.28 5.05 -11.90
C GLU A 32 -11.72 5.53 -12.16
N ARG A 33 -12.51 4.76 -12.92
CA ARG A 33 -13.92 5.09 -13.22
C ARG A 33 -14.85 5.05 -12.00
N LEU A 34 -14.43 4.45 -10.89
CA LEU A 34 -15.24 4.46 -9.66
C LEU A 34 -15.22 5.82 -8.97
N HIS A 35 -14.26 6.70 -9.30
CA HIS A 35 -14.10 8.02 -8.67
C HIS A 35 -14.04 7.94 -7.13
N ILE A 36 -13.40 6.89 -6.62
CA ILE A 36 -13.22 6.69 -5.19
C ILE A 36 -11.89 7.32 -4.78
N PRO A 37 -11.87 8.22 -3.78
CA PRO A 37 -10.62 8.71 -3.21
C PRO A 37 -9.76 7.54 -2.74
N SER A 38 -8.44 7.60 -2.97
CA SER A 38 -7.56 6.54 -2.50
C SER A 38 -6.25 7.07 -1.92
N LEU A 39 -5.72 6.32 -0.95
CA LEU A 39 -4.42 6.54 -0.35
C LEU A 39 -3.53 5.36 -0.71
N SER A 40 -2.37 5.64 -1.32
CA SER A 40 -1.35 4.65 -1.61
C SER A 40 -0.07 4.95 -0.83
N LEU A 41 0.51 3.91 -0.23
CA LEU A 41 1.76 3.98 0.52
C LEU A 41 2.79 3.07 -0.15
N GLY A 42 3.92 3.64 -0.56
CA GLY A 42 5.02 2.93 -1.21
C GLY A 42 6.16 2.62 -0.25
N GLU A 43 6.84 1.49 -0.45
CA GLU A 43 8.10 1.19 0.23
C GLU A 43 9.25 2.04 -0.32
N GLY A 44 10.12 2.52 0.56
CA GLY A 44 11.36 3.22 0.18
C GLY A 44 12.64 2.43 0.51
N ALA A 45 12.53 1.40 1.35
CA ALA A 45 13.66 0.55 1.73
C ALA A 45 13.55 -0.84 1.07
N PRO A 46 14.67 -1.42 0.58
CA PRO A 46 14.65 -2.74 -0.02
C PRO A 46 14.35 -3.84 1.01
N ALA A 47 13.52 -4.81 0.64
CA ALA A 47 13.23 -5.97 1.46
C ALA A 47 14.28 -7.08 1.25
N PRO A 48 14.64 -7.83 2.31
CA PRO A 48 15.50 -9.00 2.17
C PRO A 48 14.73 -10.16 1.52
N LEU A 49 15.20 -10.60 0.35
CA LEU A 49 14.63 -11.71 -0.42
C LEU A 49 15.35 -13.05 -0.20
N GLY A 50 16.32 -13.08 0.72
CA GLY A 50 17.18 -14.22 0.98
C GLY A 50 18.43 -14.26 0.09
N LEU A 51 19.39 -15.13 0.44
CA LEU A 51 20.66 -15.30 -0.29
C LEU A 51 21.45 -14.00 -0.51
N GLY A 52 21.34 -13.04 0.42
CA GLY A 52 22.00 -11.74 0.33
C GLY A 52 21.38 -10.76 -0.68
N VAL A 53 20.23 -11.10 -1.27
CA VAL A 53 19.52 -10.22 -2.20
C VAL A 53 18.59 -9.29 -1.44
N ASN A 54 18.80 -7.98 -1.62
CA ASN A 54 17.90 -6.93 -1.15
C ASN A 54 17.34 -6.18 -2.36
N HIS A 55 16.02 -6.03 -2.44
CA HIS A 55 15.38 -5.33 -3.56
C HIS A 55 14.04 -4.72 -3.13
N LEU A 56 13.65 -3.61 -3.77
CA LEU A 56 12.28 -3.10 -3.69
C LEU A 56 11.35 -4.06 -4.43
N ILE A 57 10.30 -4.55 -3.78
CA ILE A 57 9.39 -5.52 -4.40
C ILE A 57 8.47 -4.80 -5.38
N VAL A 58 7.92 -3.67 -4.95
CA VAL A 58 7.14 -2.75 -5.78
C VAL A 58 7.86 -1.41 -5.78
N LYS A 59 8.22 -0.93 -6.97
CA LYS A 59 8.87 0.37 -7.09
C LYS A 59 7.87 1.49 -6.80
N PRO A 60 8.31 2.66 -6.27
CA PRO A 60 7.44 3.80 -6.02
C PRO A 60 6.60 4.19 -7.24
N GLU A 61 7.15 4.16 -8.46
CA GLU A 61 6.43 4.56 -9.66
C GLU A 61 5.28 3.59 -10.04
N SER A 62 5.35 2.36 -9.54
CA SER A 62 4.31 1.33 -9.70
C SER A 62 3.34 1.28 -8.52
N ALA A 63 3.73 1.80 -7.36
CA ALA A 63 2.87 1.92 -6.18
C ALA A 63 1.96 3.16 -6.26
N ASP A 64 2.39 4.22 -6.95
CA ASP A 64 1.56 5.39 -7.25
C ASP A 64 0.48 5.04 -8.30
N PRO A 65 -0.82 5.17 -7.97
CA PRO A 65 -1.89 4.91 -8.93
C PRO A 65 -1.96 5.92 -10.08
N HIS A 66 -1.37 7.11 -9.95
CA HIS A 66 -1.44 8.21 -10.93
C HIS A 66 -2.86 8.64 -11.34
N ILE A 67 -3.84 8.45 -10.46
CA ILE A 67 -5.23 8.88 -10.70
C ILE A 67 -5.53 10.17 -9.92
N HIS A 68 -6.42 11.00 -10.46
CA HIS A 68 -6.71 12.33 -9.94
C HIS A 68 -7.12 12.38 -8.45
N LEU A 69 -7.85 11.37 -7.98
CA LEU A 69 -8.36 11.30 -6.60
C LEU A 69 -7.46 10.48 -5.67
N SER A 70 -6.24 10.17 -6.09
CA SER A 70 -5.27 9.44 -5.27
C SER A 70 -4.22 10.35 -4.68
N THR A 71 -3.85 10.02 -3.44
CA THR A 71 -2.66 10.56 -2.78
C THR A 71 -1.65 9.44 -2.61
N PHE A 72 -0.41 9.67 -3.05
CA PHE A 72 0.69 8.74 -2.88
C PHE A 72 1.73 9.28 -1.90
N HIS A 73 2.19 8.43 -0.98
CA HIS A 73 3.32 8.71 -0.10
C HIS A 73 4.31 7.55 -0.13
N GLU A 74 5.57 7.85 -0.41
CA GLU A 74 6.67 6.92 -0.15
C GLU A 74 7.03 6.97 1.34
N ILE A 75 7.26 5.80 1.95
CA ILE A 75 7.71 5.66 3.34
C ILE A 75 9.19 5.24 3.33
N PRO A 76 10.15 6.17 3.50
CA PRO A 76 11.55 5.94 3.15
C PRO A 76 12.22 4.78 3.89
N HIS A 77 11.76 4.48 5.11
CA HIS A 77 12.38 3.47 5.98
C HIS A 77 11.64 2.12 5.95
N ALA A 78 10.43 2.06 5.40
CA ALA A 78 9.64 0.85 5.37
C ALA A 78 9.94 0.04 4.10
N HIS A 79 9.92 -1.28 4.24
CA HIS A 79 10.08 -2.23 3.15
C HIS A 79 8.79 -3.04 2.95
N HIS A 80 8.71 -3.82 1.88
CA HIS A 80 7.48 -4.53 1.51
C HIS A 80 6.86 -5.39 2.62
N MET A 81 7.69 -5.96 3.50
CA MET A 81 7.23 -6.91 4.53
C MET A 81 6.56 -6.22 5.73
N ASP A 82 6.80 -4.93 5.91
CA ASP A 82 6.34 -4.15 7.07
C ASP A 82 5.63 -2.84 6.69
N ILE A 83 5.49 -2.51 5.40
CA ILE A 83 4.79 -1.29 4.95
C ILE A 83 3.39 -1.16 5.56
N CYS A 84 2.67 -2.28 5.71
CA CYS A 84 1.34 -2.35 6.33
C CYS A 84 1.35 -2.59 7.86
N LYS A 85 2.51 -2.53 8.51
CA LYS A 85 2.71 -2.84 9.94
C LYS A 85 3.44 -1.68 10.63
N PRO A 86 2.79 -0.52 10.81
CA PRO A 86 3.38 0.57 11.58
C PRO A 86 3.76 0.08 12.99
N PRO A 87 5.02 0.24 13.42
CA PRO A 87 5.51 -0.29 14.69
C PRO A 87 4.90 0.42 15.90
N THR A 88 4.47 1.67 15.73
CA THR A 88 3.86 2.48 16.78
C THR A 88 2.74 3.36 16.21
N PRO A 89 1.81 3.84 17.05
CA PRO A 89 0.79 4.82 16.64
C PRO A 89 1.37 6.20 16.22
N THR A 90 2.64 6.46 16.54
CA THR A 90 3.33 7.71 16.15
C THR A 90 3.99 7.61 14.78
N ASP A 91 3.93 6.44 14.13
CA ASP A 91 4.46 6.26 12.79
C ASP A 91 3.67 7.13 11.78
N PRO A 92 4.34 7.82 10.84
CA PRO A 92 3.68 8.67 9.84
C PRO A 92 2.55 7.97 9.07
N ARG A 93 2.66 6.66 8.82
CA ARG A 93 1.62 5.86 8.15
C ARG A 93 0.29 5.89 8.91
N TYR A 94 0.35 5.89 10.23
CA TYR A 94 -0.85 5.92 11.07
C TYR A 94 -1.58 7.27 10.92
N THR A 95 -0.82 8.37 10.98
CA THR A 95 -1.34 9.73 10.77
C THR A 95 -1.96 9.88 9.37
N LEU A 96 -1.25 9.46 8.32
CA LEU A 96 -1.73 9.54 6.94
C LEU A 96 -3.05 8.80 6.74
N VAL A 97 -3.15 7.57 7.26
CA VAL A 97 -4.39 6.77 7.17
C VAL A 97 -5.53 7.43 7.95
N ARG A 98 -5.27 7.89 9.18
CA ARG A 98 -6.31 8.54 10.00
C ARG A 98 -6.84 9.83 9.37
N GLU A 99 -5.95 10.68 8.88
CA GLU A 99 -6.32 11.93 8.21
C GLU A 99 -7.11 11.65 6.93
N PHE A 100 -6.68 10.66 6.14
CA PHE A 100 -7.38 10.25 4.93
C PHE A 100 -8.81 9.78 5.25
N ILE A 101 -8.99 8.92 6.25
CA ILE A 101 -10.31 8.46 6.71
C ILE A 101 -11.14 9.63 7.22
N ALA A 102 -10.59 10.50 8.06
CA ALA A 102 -11.32 11.64 8.62
C ALA A 102 -11.84 12.59 7.53
N THR A 103 -11.09 12.72 6.44
CA THR A 103 -11.41 13.58 5.29
C THR A 103 -12.47 12.97 4.37
N HIS A 104 -12.40 11.66 4.10
CA HIS A 104 -13.21 11.03 3.05
C HIS A 104 -14.34 10.12 3.57
N VAL A 105 -14.38 9.80 4.85
CA VAL A 105 -15.40 8.95 5.46
C VAL A 105 -16.33 9.77 6.37
N PRO A 106 -17.65 9.82 6.10
CA PRO A 106 -18.62 10.51 6.94
C PRO A 106 -18.57 10.03 8.40
N PRO A 107 -18.81 10.90 9.40
CA PRO A 107 -18.86 10.52 10.81
C PRO A 107 -19.80 9.34 11.10
N SER A 108 -20.95 9.28 10.43
CA SER A 108 -21.94 8.21 10.59
C SER A 108 -21.48 6.82 10.13
N GLN A 109 -20.33 6.73 9.46
CA GLN A 109 -19.74 5.48 8.97
C GLN A 109 -18.40 5.16 9.64
N ARG A 110 -17.96 5.99 10.60
CA ARG A 110 -16.77 5.70 11.41
C ARG A 110 -17.21 4.78 12.54
N HIS A 111 -16.49 3.67 12.74
CA HIS A 111 -16.64 2.88 13.96
C HIS A 111 -15.84 3.59 15.05
N ASP A 112 -16.53 4.15 16.04
CA ASP A 112 -15.89 4.72 17.23
C ASP A 112 -15.41 3.57 18.12
N ASP A 113 -14.17 3.12 17.92
CA ASP A 113 -13.53 2.15 18.82
C ASP A 113 -13.11 2.79 20.16
N ASP A 114 -13.39 4.08 20.39
CA ASP A 114 -13.10 4.79 21.63
C ASP A 114 -14.24 4.67 22.66
N LYS A 115 -14.49 3.44 23.11
CA LYS A 115 -15.07 3.19 24.44
C LYS A 115 -13.98 2.72 25.37
N THR A 116 -12.98 3.56 25.61
CA THR A 116 -12.03 3.33 26.71
C THR A 116 -12.52 4.00 28.00
N GLY A 117 -13.23 3.21 28.82
CA GLY A 117 -13.12 3.25 30.29
C GLY A 117 -13.86 4.33 31.07
N GLU A 118 -15.18 4.24 31.17
CA GLU A 118 -15.87 4.69 32.40
C GLU A 118 -15.76 3.56 33.43
N VAL A 119 -14.75 3.64 34.31
CA VAL A 119 -14.75 2.86 35.56
C VAL A 119 -15.60 3.65 36.55
N VAL A 120 -16.84 3.20 36.74
CA VAL A 120 -17.64 3.64 37.88
C VAL A 120 -17.05 2.98 39.12
N VAL A 121 -16.45 3.79 39.99
CA VAL A 121 -16.09 3.42 41.37
C VAL A 121 -17.25 3.82 42.28
#